data_AF-A0A354J1L2-F1
#
_entry.id   AF-A0A354J1L2-F1
#
_cell.length_a   1.000
_cell.length_b   1.000
_cell.length_c   1.000
_cell.angle_alpha   90.00
_cell.angle_beta   90.00
_cell.angle_gamma   90.00
#
_symmetry.space_group_name_H-M   'P 1'
#
loop_
_entity.id
_entity.type
_entity.pdbx_description
1 polymer ?
#
loop_
_entity_poly.entity_id
_entity_poly.type
_entity_poly.pdbx_seq_one_letter_code
_entity_poly.pdbx_strand_id
1 'polypeptide(L)'
;MNLIKARFLRYGEPSGREYTYISNVPVKVGDLVQLNERGQGIVTEINVPESEVESFRDRLKSIIGKVEVKETEAADNESEAVLDE
;
A
#
# COMPACT_ATOMS: atom_id res chain seq x y z
N MET A 1 -14.01 -9.76 8.98
CA MET A 1 -12.74 -9.00 9.00
C MET A 1 -12.08 -9.31 7.67
N ASN A 2 -11.91 -8.33 6.78
CA ASN A 2 -11.38 -8.63 5.45
C ASN A 2 -9.86 -8.53 5.50
N LEU A 3 -9.19 -9.63 5.17
CA LEU A 3 -7.74 -9.69 5.09
C LEU A 3 -7.31 -9.58 3.64
N ILE A 4 -6.36 -8.69 3.39
CA ILE A 4 -5.86 -8.37 2.06
C ILE A 4 -4.34 -8.41 2.08
N LYS A 5 -3.71 -8.93 1.03
CA LYS A 5 -2.27 -8.70 0.80
C LYS A 5 -2.12 -7.45 -0.03
N ALA A 6 -1.23 -6.58 0.42
CA ALA A 6 -0.86 -5.40 -0.31
C ALA A 6 0.66 -5.30 -0.38
N ARG A 7 1.14 -4.79 -1.50
CA ARG A 7 2.56 -4.54 -1.75
C ARG A 7 2.79 -3.05 -1.84
N PHE A 8 3.83 -2.54 -1.18
CA PHE A 8 4.19 -1.14 -1.28
C PHE A 8 4.55 -0.76 -2.71
N LEU A 9 4.17 0.46 -3.08
CA LEU A 9 4.56 1.06 -4.36
C LEU A 9 5.79 1.94 -4.14
N ARG A 10 6.76 1.77 -5.03
CA ARG A 10 7.93 2.64 -5.15
C ARG A 10 7.95 3.11 -6.59
N TYR A 11 7.93 4.42 -6.82
CA TYR A 11 7.94 5.00 -8.17
C TYR A 11 6.79 4.52 -9.08
N GLY A 12 5.62 4.22 -8.50
CA GLY A 12 4.47 3.71 -9.25
C GLY A 12 4.51 2.21 -9.56
N GLU A 13 5.60 1.51 -9.22
CA GLU A 13 5.73 0.07 -9.42
C GLU A 13 5.66 -0.69 -8.08
N PRO A 14 4.99 -1.86 -8.04
CA PRO A 14 4.91 -2.67 -6.83
C PRO A 14 6.29 -3.23 -6.50
N SER A 15 6.91 -2.72 -5.42
CA SER A 15 8.29 -3.06 -5.07
C SER A 15 8.40 -3.37 -3.58
N GLY A 16 9.10 -4.46 -3.27
CA GLY A 16 9.27 -4.95 -1.90
C GLY A 16 8.42 -6.18 -1.59
N ARG A 17 8.12 -6.37 -0.29
CA ARG A 17 7.38 -7.53 0.22
C ARG A 17 5.88 -7.23 0.26
N GLU A 18 5.09 -8.28 0.01
CA GLU A 18 3.67 -8.28 0.31
C GLU A 18 3.47 -8.46 1.81
N TYR A 19 2.57 -7.65 2.36
CA TYR A 19 2.16 -7.72 3.75
C TYR A 19 0.64 -7.85 3.82
N THR A 20 0.18 -8.58 4.82
CA THR A 20 -1.25 -8.72 5.05
C THR A 20 -1.75 -7.58 5.92
N TYR A 21 -2.84 -6.96 5.49
CA TYR A 21 -3.51 -5.88 6.19
C TYR A 21 -4.99 -6.21 6.38
N ILE A 22 -5.57 -5.57 7.39
CA ILE A 22 -7.00 -5.62 7.65
C ILE A 22 -7.67 -4.48 6.89
N SER A 23 -8.63 -4.81 6.05
CA SER A 23 -9.47 -3.84 5.35
C SER A 23 -10.84 -3.73 5.99
N ASN A 24 -11.21 -2.51 6.39
CA ASN A 24 -12.58 -2.19 6.81
C ASN A 24 -13.48 -1.79 5.62
N VAL A 25 -12.89 -1.61 4.43
CA VAL A 25 -13.60 -1.27 3.20
C VAL A 25 -13.48 -2.39 2.16
N PRO A 26 -14.46 -2.55 1.27
CA PRO A 26 -14.35 -3.50 0.17
C PRO A 26 -13.30 -3.01 -0.83
N VAL A 27 -12.23 -3.78 -1.00
CA VAL A 27 -11.18 -3.54 -1.99
C VAL A 27 -11.11 -4.72 -2.97
N LYS A 28 -10.43 -4.50 -4.10
CA LYS A 28 -10.23 -5.52 -5.13
C LYS A 28 -8.74 -5.66 -5.43
N VAL A 29 -8.34 -6.78 -6.02
CA VAL A 29 -6.98 -6.94 -6.54
C VAL A 29 -6.71 -5.88 -7.61
N GLY A 30 -5.55 -5.23 -7.55
CA GLY A 30 -5.14 -4.12 -8.41
C GLY A 30 -5.50 -2.73 -7.86
N ASP A 31 -6.22 -2.65 -6.76
CA ASP A 31 -6.65 -1.38 -6.18
C ASP A 31 -5.55 -0.72 -5.34
N LEU A 32 -5.45 0.61 -5.38
CA LEU A 32 -4.51 1.35 -4.54
C LEU A 32 -5.09 1.60 -3.15
N VAL A 33 -4.33 1.26 -2.12
CA VAL A 33 -4.70 1.45 -0.72
C VAL A 33 -3.61 2.20 0.03
N GLN A 34 -4.04 3.00 1.01
CA GLN A 34 -3.15 3.74 1.88
C GLN A 34 -2.76 2.85 3.07
N LEU A 35 -1.51 2.39 3.09
CA LEU A 35 -0.99 1.47 4.11
C LEU A 35 -0.43 2.22 5.33
N ASN A 36 0.14 3.41 5.13
CA ASN A 36 0.69 4.30 6.16
C ASN A 36 0.46 5.77 5.75
N GLU A 37 0.78 6.77 6.59
CA GLU A 37 0.54 8.20 6.29
C GLU A 37 1.09 8.68 4.93
N ARG A 38 2.25 8.18 4.51
CA ARG A 38 2.86 8.49 3.20
C ARG A 38 3.04 7.28 2.29
N GLY A 39 2.65 6.10 2.77
CA GLY A 39 2.93 4.83 2.12
C GLY A 39 1.71 4.28 1.40
N GLN A 40 1.77 4.24 0.08
CA GLN A 40 0.75 3.63 -0.76
C GLN A 40 1.16 2.20 -1.13
N GLY A 41 0.17 1.35 -1.32
CA GLY A 41 0.37 0.00 -1.81
C GLY A 41 -0.73 -0.42 -2.76
N ILE A 42 -0.45 -1.45 -3.55
CA ILE A 42 -1.42 -2.09 -4.42
C ILE A 42 -1.87 -3.40 -3.78
N VAL A 43 -3.17 -3.66 -3.84
CA VAL A 43 -3.75 -4.92 -3.36
C VAL A 43 -3.40 -6.03 -4.35
N THR A 44 -2.69 -7.04 -3.89
CA THR A 44 -2.29 -8.20 -4.69
C THR A 44 -3.22 -9.39 -4.47
N GLU A 45 -3.78 -9.52 -3.27
CA GLU A 45 -4.66 -10.63 -2.91
C GLU A 45 -5.76 -10.16 -1.96
N ILE A 46 -6.97 -10.72 -2.12
CA ILE A 46 -8.12 -10.49 -1.25
C ILE A 46 -8.62 -11.83 -0.72
N ASN A 47 -9.31 -11.82 0.43
CA ASN A 47 -9.80 -13.02 1.11
C ASN A 47 -8.68 -13.97 1.58
N VAL A 48 -7.63 -13.40 2.17
CA VAL A 48 -6.57 -14.21 2.79
C VAL A 48 -7.19 -15.00 3.96
N PRO A 49 -7.02 -16.32 4.03
CA PRO A 49 -7.57 -17.11 5.12
C PRO A 49 -6.89 -16.76 6.44
N GLU A 50 -7.66 -16.73 7.52
CA GLU A 50 -7.13 -16.42 8.85
C GLU A 50 -5.98 -17.36 9.26
N SER A 51 -5.97 -18.60 8.75
CA SER A 51 -4.96 -19.60 9.11
C SER A 51 -3.53 -19.26 8.71
N GLU A 52 -3.33 -18.56 7.60
CA GLU A 52 -1.99 -18.07 7.23
C GLU A 52 -1.52 -16.94 8.15
N VAL A 53 -2.47 -16.13 8.63
CA VAL A 53 -2.16 -14.96 9.44
C VAL A 53 -2.25 -15.22 10.94
N GLU A 54 -2.69 -16.39 11.38
CA GLU A 54 -2.81 -16.74 12.82
C GLU A 54 -1.50 -16.45 13.57
N SER A 55 -0.35 -16.73 12.95
CA SER A 55 0.98 -16.50 13.52
C SER A 55 1.34 -15.01 13.73
N PHE A 56 0.63 -14.10 13.08
CA PHE A 56 0.88 -12.67 13.12
C PHE A 56 -0.39 -11.82 13.19
N ARG A 57 -1.53 -12.43 13.55
CA ARG A 57 -2.85 -11.81 13.62
C ARG A 57 -2.84 -10.61 14.56
N ASP A 58 -2.20 -10.75 15.72
CA ASP A 58 -2.06 -9.70 16.72
C ASP A 58 -1.19 -8.52 16.26
N ARG A 59 -0.39 -8.71 15.20
CA ARG A 59 0.49 -7.68 14.61
C ARG A 59 -0.06 -7.11 13.31
N LEU A 60 -1.19 -7.60 12.84
CA LEU A 60 -1.82 -7.09 11.61
C LEU A 60 -2.23 -5.63 11.80
N LYS A 61 -1.86 -4.81 10.84
CA LYS A 61 -2.29 -3.42 10.78
C LYS A 61 -3.53 -3.29 9.89
N SER A 62 -4.37 -2.32 10.20
CA SER A 62 -5.47 -1.93 9.34
C SER A 62 -4.99 -0.94 8.29
N ILE A 63 -5.54 -1.00 7.08
CA ILE A 63 -5.32 0.06 6.10
C ILE A 63 -6.01 1.35 6.57
N ILE A 64 -5.45 2.49 6.20
CA ILE A 64 -6.01 3.81 6.52
C ILE A 64 -7.23 4.08 5.63
N GLY A 65 -7.15 3.69 4.36
CA GLY A 65 -8.23 3.88 3.40
C GLY A 65 -7.84 3.43 2.00
N LYS A 66 -8.77 3.61 1.06
CA LYS A 66 -8.56 3.40 -0.36
C LYS A 66 -8.03 4.69 -0.99
N VAL A 67 -7.02 4.57 -1.84
CA VAL A 67 -6.50 5.68 -2.64
C VAL A 67 -7.19 5.65 -3.99
N GLU A 68 -8.05 6.62 -4.23
CA GLU A 68 -8.48 6.88 -5.60
C GLU A 68 -7.36 7.65 -6.28
N VAL A 69 -6.71 7.02 -7.25
CA VAL A 69 -5.78 7.70 -8.17
C VAL A 69 -6.62 8.63 -9.03
N LYS A 70 -6.95 9.80 -8.49
CA LYS A 70 -7.12 10.97 -9.33
C LYS A 70 -5.71 11.30 -9.78
N GLU A 71 -5.43 11.09 -11.07
CA GLU A 71 -4.27 11.67 -11.75
C GLU A 71 -4.04 13.09 -11.22
N THR A 72 -3.06 13.22 -10.33
CA THR A 72 -2.51 14.50 -9.90
C THR A 72 -1.05 14.17 -9.62
N GLU A 73 -0.31 14.25 -10.73
CA GLU A 73 1.07 14.72 -10.82
C GLU A 73 2.03 14.24 -9.72
N ALA A 74 2.89 13.31 -10.13
CA ALA A 74 4.26 13.27 -9.69
C ALA A 74 4.87 14.70 -9.79
N ALA A 75 5.02 15.36 -8.65
CA ALA A 75 5.98 16.43 -8.46
C ALA A 75 6.89 16.03 -7.30
N ASP A 76 7.73 15.04 -7.59
CA ASP A 76 9.00 14.88 -6.88
C ASP A 76 9.79 16.16 -7.18
N ASN A 77 9.89 17.03 -6.17
CA ASN A 77 10.66 18.26 -6.28
C ASN A 77 12.12 17.89 -5.98
N GLU A 78 12.79 17.26 -6.94
CA GLU A 78 14.25 17.22 -6.99
C GLU A 78 14.73 18.64 -7.27
N SER A 79 14.89 19.45 -6.22
CA SER A 79 15.61 20.71 -6.34
C SER A 79 17.10 20.40 -6.55
N GLU A 80 17.45 20.40 -7.83
CA GLU A 80 18.77 20.50 -8.43
C GLU A 80 19.60 21.56 -7.71
N ALA A 81 20.57 21.15 -6.88
CA ALA A 81 21.61 22.04 -6.38
C ALA A 81 22.72 22.10 -7.42
N VAL A 82 22.58 23.04 -8.36
CA VAL A 82 23.64 23.48 -9.28
C VAL A 82 24.86 23.96 -8.48
N LEU A 83 26.01 23.40 -8.84
CA LEU A 83 27.35 23.90 -8.52
C LEU A 83 27.60 25.16 -9.36
N ASP A 84 27.89 26.28 -8.70
CA ASP A 84 28.54 27.44 -9.32
C ASP A 84 29.86 27.74 -8.57
N GLU A 85 30.94 27.54 -9.35
CA GLU A 85 32.34 28.04 -9.34
C GLU A 85 33.12 28.32 -8.03
#